data_AF-A0A1A8BY10-F1
#
_entry.id   AF-A0A1A8BY10-F1
#
_cell.length_a   1.000
_cell.length_b   1.000
_cell.length_c   1.000
_cell.angle_alpha   90.00
_cell.angle_beta   90.00
_cell.angle_gamma   90.00
#
_symmetry.space_group_name_H-M   'P 1'
#
loop_
_entity.id
_entity.type
_entity.pdbx_description
1 polymer ?
#
loop_
_entity_poly.entity_id
_entity_poly.type
_entity_poly.pdbx_seq_one_letter_code
_entity_poly.pdbx_strand_id
1 'polypeptide(L)'
;ALTEQQHKEKAQGSQTSGPKEILLQQVLLNPDSCQKFELFVSSKGEFLENDARFWVEVQKYKDLFHSHCDEGVLQNKISVLIDCFIHTCMSPPLRIDVPPDQVQRILEKRYEVDPYIFREAQMSVFDKLLRFWPEFQELSSSLSDEQLLALLQRKQQQYRAKRRRQKSKEEEIAAMRITLEELERQLEEDETEEEMEESTSKVLWASSKDMADVEQKEKLLRKQTSSAKHQHLPTANS
;
A
#
# COMPACT_ATOMS: atom_id res chain seq x y z
N ALA A 1 53.50 29.51 -8.53
CA ALA A 1 52.72 30.23 -7.51
C ALA A 1 51.29 29.74 -7.62
N LEU A 2 50.93 28.84 -6.71
CA LEU A 2 49.59 28.30 -6.56
C LEU A 2 48.69 29.31 -5.83
N THR A 3 47.38 29.09 -5.97
CA THR A 3 46.27 29.57 -5.11
C THR A 3 45.88 31.04 -5.18
N GLU A 4 44.99 31.36 -6.12
CA GLU A 4 43.95 32.38 -5.94
C GLU A 4 42.62 31.86 -6.54
N GLN A 5 42.07 30.81 -5.93
CA GLN A 5 40.69 30.40 -6.20
C GLN A 5 40.09 29.65 -5.02
N GLN A 6 40.11 30.28 -3.84
CA GLN A 6 39.28 29.88 -2.72
C GLN A 6 38.80 31.15 -2.01
N HIS A 7 37.51 31.44 -2.15
CA HIS A 7 36.63 32.16 -1.21
C HIS A 7 35.47 32.81 -1.96
N LYS A 8 34.53 32.00 -2.46
CA LYS A 8 33.17 32.49 -2.74
C LYS A 8 32.09 31.42 -2.66
N GLU A 9 32.10 30.60 -1.60
CA GLU A 9 30.95 29.76 -1.21
C GLU A 9 30.71 29.81 0.30
N LYS A 10 30.57 31.03 0.83
CA LYS A 10 29.94 31.27 2.13
C LYS A 10 28.82 32.27 1.91
N ALA A 11 27.61 31.79 1.58
CA ALA A 11 26.34 32.50 1.85
C ALA A 11 25.10 31.80 1.25
N GLN A 12 24.89 30.49 1.39
CA GLN A 12 23.54 29.92 1.18
C GLN A 12 23.29 28.79 2.17
N GLY A 13 22.59 29.12 3.27
CA GLY A 13 22.30 28.15 4.33
C GLY A 13 21.84 28.75 5.65
N SER A 14 21.76 30.08 5.80
CA SER A 14 21.08 30.68 6.95
C SER A 14 19.58 30.70 6.69
N GLN A 15 18.95 29.54 6.79
CA GLN A 15 17.52 29.48 7.05
C GLN A 15 17.39 30.04 8.47
N THR A 16 16.85 31.25 8.60
CA THR A 16 16.58 31.85 9.92
C THR A 16 15.47 31.03 10.57
N SER A 17 15.84 29.91 11.19
CA SER A 17 14.92 29.10 11.97
C SER A 17 14.31 29.98 13.06
N GLY A 18 12.98 30.00 13.15
CA GLY A 18 12.31 30.68 14.24
C GLY A 18 12.66 30.04 15.59
N PRO A 19 12.30 30.70 16.71
CA PRO A 19 12.61 30.19 18.04
C PRO A 19 12.06 28.77 18.29
N LYS A 20 10.90 28.43 17.72
CA LYS A 20 10.26 27.11 17.90
C LYS A 20 11.04 26.01 17.20
N GLU A 21 11.52 26.30 16.00
CA GLU A 21 12.30 25.40 15.16
C GLU A 21 13.62 25.06 15.84
N ILE A 22 14.32 26.05 16.39
CA ILE A 22 15.57 25.86 17.12
C ILE A 22 15.34 24.97 18.35
N LEU A 23 14.28 25.23 19.12
CA LEU A 23 13.96 24.45 20.32
C LEU A 23 13.60 22.99 19.98
N LEU A 24 12.82 22.75 18.92
CA LEU A 24 12.51 21.40 18.48
C LEU A 24 13.79 20.68 18.01
N GLN A 25 14.66 21.35 17.26
CA GLN A 25 15.95 20.79 16.86
C GLN A 25 16.77 20.38 18.08
N GLN A 26 16.85 21.22 19.11
CA GLN A 26 17.56 20.90 20.36
C GLN A 26 16.97 19.66 21.05
N VAL A 27 15.64 19.52 21.05
CA VAL A 27 14.97 18.33 21.60
C VAL A 27 15.29 17.07 20.79
N LEU A 28 15.24 17.14 19.46
CA LEU A 28 15.54 16.00 18.59
C LEU A 28 17.02 15.59 18.66
N LEU A 29 17.93 16.52 18.90
CA LEU A 29 19.37 16.25 19.04
C LEU A 29 19.76 15.68 20.41
N ASN A 30 18.90 15.82 21.43
CA ASN A 30 19.13 15.26 22.76
C ASN A 30 18.44 13.88 22.88
N PRO A 31 19.17 12.77 23.12
CA PRO A 31 18.58 11.42 23.12
C PRO A 31 17.38 11.24 24.06
N ASP A 32 17.45 11.77 25.28
CA ASP A 32 16.40 11.60 26.29
C ASP A 32 15.14 12.40 25.93
N SER A 33 15.34 13.64 25.47
CA SER A 33 14.26 14.52 25.04
C SER A 33 13.63 14.02 23.74
N CYS A 34 14.44 13.52 22.81
CA CYS A 34 14.00 12.92 21.55
C CYS A 34 13.14 11.68 21.83
N GLN A 35 13.54 10.80 22.75
CA GLN A 35 12.75 9.63 23.11
C GLN A 35 11.36 10.03 23.63
N LYS A 36 11.27 11.03 24.51
CA LYS A 36 9.98 11.54 25.01
C LYS A 36 9.15 12.11 23.86
N PHE A 37 9.76 12.88 22.95
CA PHE A 37 9.07 13.43 21.80
C PHE A 37 8.57 12.35 20.83
N GLU A 38 9.39 11.33 20.53
CA GLU A 38 9.02 10.15 19.73
C GLU A 38 7.79 9.44 20.32
N LEU A 39 7.79 9.18 21.64
CA LEU A 39 6.66 8.57 22.32
C LEU A 39 5.40 9.44 22.20
N PHE A 40 5.54 10.76 22.34
CA PHE A 40 4.42 11.68 22.18
C PHE A 40 3.83 11.62 20.78
N VAL A 41 4.63 11.81 19.73
CA VAL A 41 4.13 11.85 18.35
C VAL A 41 3.65 10.48 17.86
N SER A 42 4.17 9.38 18.40
CA SER A 42 3.68 8.02 18.09
C SER A 42 2.21 7.79 18.46
N SER A 43 1.66 8.60 19.37
CA SER A 43 0.24 8.56 19.74
C SER A 43 -0.65 9.47 18.89
N LYS A 44 -0.05 10.25 17.98
CA LYS A 44 -0.70 11.29 17.17
C LYS A 44 -0.84 10.91 15.70
N GLY A 45 0.04 10.06 15.19
CA GLY A 45 0.04 9.65 13.80
C GLY A 45 0.85 8.39 13.58
N GLU A 46 0.57 7.70 12.48
CA GLU A 46 1.15 6.40 12.16
C GLU A 46 2.66 6.49 11.85
N PHE A 47 3.07 7.53 11.13
CA PHE A 47 4.46 7.69 10.67
C PHE A 47 5.28 8.68 11.47
N LEU A 48 4.68 9.44 12.38
CA LEU A 48 5.38 10.55 13.05
C LEU A 48 6.56 10.09 13.93
N GLU A 49 6.46 8.90 14.52
CA GLU A 49 7.59 8.27 15.25
C GLU A 49 8.76 8.00 14.29
N ASN A 50 8.47 7.54 13.07
CA ASN A 50 9.47 7.30 12.04
C ASN A 50 10.04 8.60 11.47
N ASP A 51 9.19 9.62 11.28
CA ASP A 51 9.59 10.96 10.83
C ASP A 51 10.64 11.58 11.77
N ALA A 52 10.44 11.47 13.09
CA ALA A 52 11.40 11.94 14.09
C ALA A 52 12.72 11.17 14.02
N ARG A 53 12.67 9.83 13.93
CA ARG A 53 13.86 8.98 13.79
C ARG A 53 14.64 9.28 12.52
N PHE A 54 13.96 9.40 11.39
CA PHE A 54 14.59 9.76 10.13
C PHE A 54 15.29 11.10 10.22
N TRP A 55 14.64 12.11 10.81
CA TRP A 55 15.25 13.44 10.96
C TRP A 55 16.57 13.38 11.72
N VAL A 56 16.60 12.65 12.84
CA VAL A 56 17.82 12.44 13.65
C VAL A 56 18.88 11.65 12.89
N GLU A 57 18.50 10.60 12.18
CA GLU A 57 19.42 9.80 11.38
C GLU A 57 20.05 10.60 10.22
N VAL A 58 19.31 11.53 9.62
CA VAL A 58 19.85 12.47 8.62
C VAL A 58 20.87 13.42 9.25
N GLN A 59 20.68 13.87 10.50
CA GLN A 59 21.71 14.66 11.18
C GLN A 59 22.98 13.85 11.43
N LYS A 60 22.84 12.61 11.92
CA LYS A 60 23.99 11.71 12.11
C LYS A 60 24.73 11.45 10.79
N TYR A 61 24.02 11.34 9.68
CA TYR A 61 24.63 11.21 8.34
C TYR A 61 25.45 12.44 7.97
N LYS A 62 24.93 13.65 8.20
CA LYS A 62 25.67 14.91 7.95
C LYS A 62 26.91 15.01 8.84
N ASP A 63 26.79 14.68 10.12
CA ASP A 63 27.92 14.65 11.05
C ASP A 63 29.00 13.68 10.56
N LEU A 64 28.59 12.49 10.10
CA LEU A 64 29.49 11.50 9.51
C LEU A 64 30.16 12.02 8.24
N PHE A 65 29.42 12.68 7.35
CA PHE A 65 29.96 13.32 6.15
C PHE A 65 31.02 14.37 6.50
N HIS A 66 30.75 15.22 7.49
CA HIS A 66 31.70 16.25 7.95
C HIS A 66 32.87 15.71 8.77
N SER A 67 32.81 14.47 9.25
CA SER A 67 33.93 13.79 9.89
C SER A 67 35.01 13.28 8.92
N HIS A 68 34.84 13.48 7.61
CA HIS A 68 35.69 12.93 6.55
C HIS A 68 35.79 11.39 6.59
N CYS A 69 34.65 10.73 6.85
CA CYS A 69 34.53 9.29 6.78
C CYS A 69 34.75 8.78 5.35
N ASP A 70 35.10 7.50 5.23
CA ASP A 70 35.26 6.82 3.94
C ASP A 70 33.96 6.90 3.10
N GLU A 71 34.12 7.13 1.80
CA GLU A 71 33.01 7.30 0.86
C GLU A 71 32.14 6.04 0.77
N GLY A 72 32.74 4.84 0.89
CA GLY A 72 32.00 3.57 0.93
C GLY A 72 31.12 3.45 2.17
N VAL A 73 31.57 3.97 3.32
CA VAL A 73 30.77 4.01 4.55
C VAL A 73 29.60 4.99 4.41
N LEU A 74 29.83 6.17 3.82
CA LEU A 74 28.78 7.15 3.54
C LEU A 74 27.73 6.60 2.58
N GLN A 75 28.18 5.95 1.50
CA GLN A 75 27.31 5.32 0.52
C GLN A 75 26.47 4.18 1.12
N ASN A 76 27.08 3.37 2.00
CA ASN A 76 26.35 2.36 2.75
C ASN A 76 25.31 2.99 3.68
N LYS A 77 25.65 4.10 4.36
CA LYS A 77 24.71 4.83 5.21
C LYS A 77 23.52 5.37 4.41
N ILE A 78 23.75 5.94 3.23
CA ILE A 78 22.68 6.39 2.31
C ILE A 78 21.75 5.22 1.97
N SER A 79 22.33 4.09 1.55
CA SER A 79 21.57 2.89 1.16
C SER A 79 20.68 2.40 2.30
N VAL A 80 21.23 2.29 3.52
CA VAL A 80 20.48 1.89 4.72
C VAL A 80 19.34 2.87 5.03
N LEU A 81 19.54 4.18 4.89
CA LEU A 81 18.48 5.17 5.13
C LEU A 81 17.35 5.05 4.11
N ILE A 82 17.69 4.80 2.85
CA ILE A 82 16.71 4.57 1.78
C ILE A 82 15.91 3.29 2.07
N ASP A 83 16.58 2.18 2.34
CA ASP A 83 15.93 0.88 2.56
C ASP A 83 15.06 0.86 3.82
N CYS A 84 15.42 1.60 4.86
CA CYS A 84 14.61 1.70 6.07
C CYS A 84 13.42 2.65 5.89
N PHE A 85 13.67 3.89 5.46
CA PHE A 85 12.69 4.98 5.58
C PHE A 85 11.97 5.34 4.28
N ILE A 86 12.57 5.07 3.12
CA ILE A 86 12.06 5.53 1.82
C ILE A 86 11.41 4.37 1.05
N HIS A 87 12.17 3.30 0.82
CA HIS A 87 11.76 2.11 0.08
C HIS A 87 11.81 0.90 1.02
N THR A 88 10.92 0.92 2.04
CA THR A 88 10.87 -0.14 3.05
C THR A 88 10.77 -1.52 2.37
N CYS A 89 11.77 -2.35 2.62
CA CYS A 89 11.75 -3.79 2.36
C CYS A 89 11.60 -4.60 3.67
N MET A 90 11.49 -3.92 4.81
CA MET A 90 11.46 -4.47 6.16
C MET A 90 10.04 -4.51 6.75
N SER A 91 9.72 -5.55 7.52
CA SER A 91 8.47 -5.67 8.28
C SER A 91 8.75 -5.57 9.79
N PRO A 92 8.15 -4.61 10.53
CA PRO A 92 7.20 -3.59 10.08
C PRO A 92 7.88 -2.41 9.35
N PRO A 93 7.15 -1.69 8.46
CA PRO A 93 7.67 -0.53 7.74
C PRO A 93 8.18 0.59 8.66
N LEU A 94 9.42 1.04 8.45
CA LEU A 94 9.94 2.30 9.03
C LEU A 94 9.72 3.48 8.08
N ARG A 95 8.75 3.38 7.18
CA ARG A 95 8.47 4.40 6.17
C ARG A 95 8.13 5.75 6.80
N ILE A 96 8.66 6.82 6.19
CA ILE A 96 8.31 8.21 6.51
C ILE A 96 7.21 8.72 5.57
N ASP A 97 6.45 9.70 6.04
CA ASP A 97 5.43 10.33 5.22
C ASP A 97 6.05 11.49 4.43
N VAL A 98 6.37 11.26 3.16
CA VAL A 98 6.92 12.27 2.24
C VAL A 98 6.26 12.17 0.86
N PRO A 99 6.16 13.28 0.10
CA PRO A 99 5.59 13.27 -1.24
C PRO A 99 6.31 12.30 -2.20
N PRO A 100 5.60 11.62 -3.12
CA PRO A 100 6.20 10.69 -4.07
C PRO A 100 7.34 11.30 -4.90
N ASP A 101 7.24 12.58 -5.27
CA ASP A 101 8.26 13.25 -6.06
C ASP A 101 9.59 13.39 -5.30
N GLN A 102 9.53 13.55 -3.96
CA GLN A 102 10.73 13.61 -3.13
C GLN A 102 11.38 12.23 -3.00
N VAL A 103 10.55 11.18 -2.86
CA VAL A 103 11.02 9.78 -2.89
C VAL A 103 11.78 9.52 -4.19
N GLN A 104 11.18 9.88 -5.33
CA GLN A 104 11.78 9.66 -6.63
C GLN A 104 13.13 10.39 -6.78
N ARG A 105 13.21 11.67 -6.39
CA ARG A 105 14.47 12.43 -6.42
C ARG A 105 15.57 11.83 -5.53
N ILE A 106 15.22 11.30 -4.36
CA ILE A 106 16.17 10.62 -3.48
C ILE A 106 16.68 9.32 -4.14
N LEU A 107 15.80 8.56 -4.77
CA LEU A 107 16.16 7.31 -5.44
C LEU A 107 17.06 7.54 -6.67
N GLU A 108 16.84 8.63 -7.40
CA GLU A 108 17.70 9.03 -8.54
C GLU A 108 19.13 9.35 -8.08
N LYS A 109 19.26 10.01 -6.93
CA LYS A 109 20.54 10.44 -6.35
C LYS A 109 21.17 9.42 -5.41
N ARG A 110 20.64 8.20 -5.33
CA ARG A 110 21.05 7.21 -4.30
C ARG A 110 22.52 6.80 -4.32
N TYR A 111 23.24 7.11 -5.40
CA TYR A 111 24.67 6.84 -5.58
C TYR A 111 25.55 8.09 -5.43
N GLU A 112 24.94 9.24 -5.18
CA GLU A 112 25.64 10.51 -4.96
C GLU A 112 25.91 10.68 -3.46
N VAL A 113 27.18 10.78 -3.10
CA VAL A 113 27.59 11.06 -1.71
C VAL A 113 27.52 12.57 -1.47
N ASP A 114 26.31 13.04 -1.15
CA ASP A 114 26.01 14.46 -0.90
C ASP A 114 25.39 14.66 0.51
N PRO A 115 25.84 15.64 1.32
CA PRO A 115 25.36 15.86 2.69
C PRO A 115 23.88 16.32 2.75
N TYR A 116 23.31 16.71 1.62
CA TYR A 116 21.96 17.23 1.47
C TYR A 116 21.06 16.37 0.57
N ILE A 117 21.46 15.13 0.26
CA ILE A 117 20.64 14.17 -0.49
C ILE A 117 19.22 14.00 0.10
N PHE A 118 19.08 14.07 1.42
CA PHE A 118 17.79 13.95 2.12
C PHE A 118 17.13 15.29 2.49
N ARG A 119 17.67 16.44 2.05
CA ARG A 119 17.24 17.77 2.54
C ARG A 119 15.74 18.01 2.40
N GLU A 120 15.17 17.74 1.24
CA GLU A 120 13.75 17.99 0.99
C GLU A 120 12.83 17.12 1.86
N ALA A 121 13.14 15.82 1.96
CA ALA A 121 12.44 14.90 2.85
C ALA A 121 12.59 15.32 4.31
N GLN A 122 13.81 15.70 4.73
CA GLN A 122 14.10 16.15 6.08
C GLN A 122 13.28 17.40 6.46
N MET A 123 13.17 18.37 5.56
CA MET A 123 12.33 19.56 5.77
C MET A 123 10.86 19.19 5.88
N SER A 124 10.38 18.31 5.00
CA SER A 124 8.97 17.90 4.98
C SER A 124 8.56 17.16 6.25
N VAL A 125 9.40 16.25 6.77
CA VAL A 125 9.12 15.58 8.04
C VAL A 125 9.25 16.56 9.21
N PHE A 126 10.21 17.48 9.18
CA PHE A 126 10.40 18.46 10.24
C PHE A 126 9.18 19.38 10.37
N ASP A 127 8.66 19.87 9.24
CA ASP A 127 7.46 20.71 9.21
C ASP A 127 6.22 19.98 9.75
N LYS A 128 6.14 18.66 9.59
CA LYS A 128 5.06 17.84 10.19
C LYS A 128 5.23 17.74 11.70
N LEU A 129 6.44 17.42 12.17
CA LEU A 129 6.77 17.32 13.60
C LEU A 129 6.56 18.65 14.32
N LEU A 130 6.93 19.76 13.69
CA LEU A 130 6.83 21.11 14.23
C LEU A 130 5.39 21.50 14.61
N ARG A 131 4.39 20.96 13.91
CA ARG A 131 2.96 21.19 14.22
C ARG A 131 2.58 20.70 15.62
N PHE A 132 3.26 19.67 16.11
CA PHE A 132 3.00 19.05 17.42
C PHE A 132 3.87 19.60 18.54
N TRP A 133 4.89 20.40 18.20
CA TRP A 133 5.83 20.95 19.17
C TRP A 133 5.16 21.79 20.28
N PRO A 134 4.22 22.72 19.99
CA PRO A 134 3.59 23.52 21.05
C PRO A 134 2.83 22.67 22.08
N GLU A 135 2.11 21.64 21.63
CA GLU A 135 1.36 20.73 22.51
C GLU A 135 2.32 19.90 23.37
N PHE A 136 3.45 19.46 22.80
CA PHE A 136 4.47 18.76 23.57
C PHE A 136 5.10 19.66 24.63
N GLN A 137 5.42 20.91 24.30
CA GLN A 137 6.00 21.86 25.26
C GLN A 137 5.07 22.08 26.46
N GLU A 138 3.79 22.31 26.22
CA GLU A 138 2.79 22.47 27.27
C GLU A 138 2.69 21.21 28.16
N LEU A 139 2.66 20.02 27.54
CA LEU A 139 2.63 18.76 28.27
C LEU A 139 3.90 18.51 29.09
N SER A 140 5.07 18.82 28.53
CA SER A 140 6.37 18.60 29.18
C SER A 140 6.63 19.56 30.34
N SER A 141 6.10 20.79 30.26
CA SER A 141 6.27 21.81 31.30
C SER A 141 5.32 21.63 32.48
N SER A 142 4.25 20.85 32.32
CA SER A 142 3.24 20.61 33.36
C SER A 142 3.48 19.37 34.20
N LEU A 143 4.44 18.52 33.82
CA LEU A 143 4.70 17.22 34.44
C LEU A 143 6.17 17.07 34.81
N SER A 144 6.45 16.23 35.83
CA SER A 144 7.80 15.71 36.02
C SER A 144 8.17 14.74 34.91
N ASP A 145 9.47 14.51 34.72
CA ASP A 145 9.99 13.63 33.67
C ASP A 145 9.45 12.20 33.78
N GLU A 146 9.36 11.65 34.99
CA GLU A 146 8.84 10.30 35.23
C GLU A 146 7.34 10.21 34.91
N GLN A 147 6.56 11.22 35.32
CA GLN A 147 5.13 11.30 35.05
C GLN A 147 4.85 11.45 33.55
N LEU A 148 5.63 12.29 32.88
CA LEU A 148 5.55 12.50 31.44
C LEU A 148 5.83 11.18 30.71
N LEU A 149 6.93 10.52 31.03
CA LEU A 149 7.31 9.26 30.37
C LEU A 149 6.23 8.19 30.54
N ALA A 150 5.74 7.99 31.76
CA ALA A 150 4.68 7.02 32.05
C ALA A 150 3.38 7.32 31.29
N LEU A 151 2.99 8.60 31.22
CA LEU A 151 1.81 9.04 30.47
C LEU A 151 1.96 8.77 28.97
N LEU A 152 3.12 9.11 28.39
CA LEU A 152 3.38 8.95 26.97
C LEU A 152 3.41 7.47 26.57
N GLN A 153 4.06 6.62 27.36
CA GLN A 153 4.05 5.16 27.16
C GLN A 153 2.63 4.59 27.19
N ARG A 154 1.82 5.01 28.16
CA ARG A 154 0.41 4.60 28.25
C ARG A 154 -0.39 5.04 27.02
N LYS A 155 -0.25 6.30 26.58
CA LYS A 155 -0.93 6.81 25.38
C LYS A 155 -0.51 6.05 24.11
N GLN A 156 0.78 5.77 23.95
CA GLN A 156 1.30 5.00 22.82
C GLN A 156 0.70 3.58 22.79
N GLN A 157 0.68 2.89 23.93
CA GLN A 157 0.12 1.54 24.02
C GLN A 157 -1.37 1.52 23.66
N GLN A 158 -2.14 2.48 24.18
CA GLN A 158 -3.57 2.63 23.86
C GLN A 158 -3.79 2.89 22.37
N TYR A 159 -3.00 3.79 21.77
CA TYR A 159 -3.08 4.08 20.34
C TYR A 159 -2.75 2.86 19.49
N ARG A 160 -1.64 2.16 19.77
CA ARG A 160 -1.24 0.93 19.07
C ARG A 160 -2.30 -0.17 19.21
N ALA A 161 -2.88 -0.36 20.39
CA ALA A 161 -3.95 -1.33 20.59
C ALA A 161 -5.21 -0.98 19.78
N LYS A 162 -5.59 0.30 19.75
CA LYS A 162 -6.73 0.79 18.94
C LYS A 162 -6.48 0.57 17.45
N ARG A 163 -5.29 0.90 16.95
CA ARG A 163 -4.90 0.69 15.54
C ARG A 163 -4.89 -0.78 15.14
N ARG A 164 -4.36 -1.67 15.99
CA ARG A 164 -4.41 -3.14 15.73
C ARG A 164 -5.84 -3.65 15.60
N ARG A 165 -6.74 -3.20 16.49
CA ARG A 165 -8.17 -3.56 16.42
C ARG A 165 -8.83 -3.03 15.15
N GLN A 166 -8.51 -1.80 14.76
CA GLN A 166 -9.04 -1.21 13.53
C GLN A 166 -8.55 -1.95 12.29
N LYS A 167 -7.24 -2.22 12.20
CA LYS A 167 -6.64 -2.96 11.08
C LYS A 167 -7.24 -4.36 10.95
N SER A 168 -7.42 -5.07 12.06
CA SER A 168 -8.07 -6.39 12.07
C SER A 168 -9.51 -6.34 11.53
N LYS A 169 -10.27 -5.28 11.84
CA LYS A 169 -11.63 -5.10 11.29
C LYS A 169 -11.61 -4.74 9.80
N GLU A 170 -10.68 -3.90 9.37
CA GLU A 170 -10.51 -3.54 7.96
C GLU A 170 -10.11 -4.77 7.12
N GLU A 171 -9.24 -5.63 7.65
CA GLU A 171 -8.84 -6.90 7.04
C GLU A 171 -10.02 -7.88 6.96
N GLU A 172 -10.83 -8.00 8.01
CA GLU A 172 -12.05 -8.84 8.03
C GLU A 172 -13.07 -8.37 6.99
N ILE A 173 -13.32 -7.05 6.90
CA ILE A 173 -14.22 -6.46 5.90
C ILE A 173 -13.68 -6.68 4.49
N ALA A 174 -12.37 -6.51 4.27
CA ALA A 174 -11.74 -6.73 2.97
C ALA A 174 -11.84 -8.20 2.53
N ALA A 175 -11.61 -9.14 3.45
CA ALA A 175 -11.78 -10.56 3.19
C ALA A 175 -13.24 -10.89 2.84
N MET A 176 -14.20 -10.33 3.58
CA MET A 176 -15.63 -10.55 3.32
C MET A 176 -16.06 -10.00 1.95
N ARG A 177 -15.50 -8.86 1.52
CA ARG A 177 -15.74 -8.31 0.18
C ARG A 177 -15.24 -9.25 -0.91
N ILE A 178 -14.01 -9.77 -0.77
CA ILE A 178 -13.45 -10.73 -1.73
C ILE A 178 -14.30 -12.00 -1.79
N THR A 179 -14.75 -12.53 -0.65
CA THR A 179 -15.62 -13.72 -0.64
C THR A 179 -16.98 -13.46 -1.28
N LEU A 180 -17.53 -12.25 -1.14
CA LEU A 180 -18.81 -11.89 -1.74
C LEU A 180 -18.66 -11.73 -3.27
N GLU A 181 -17.62 -11.04 -3.73
CA GLU A 181 -17.30 -10.90 -5.16
C GLU A 181 -17.11 -12.27 -5.82
N GLU A 182 -16.48 -13.23 -5.13
CA GLU A 182 -16.31 -14.60 -5.62
C GLU A 182 -17.62 -15.40 -5.65
N LEU A 183 -18.51 -15.22 -4.66
CA LEU A 183 -19.84 -15.83 -4.65
C LEU A 183 -20.73 -15.27 -5.76
N GLU A 184 -20.70 -13.96 -6.00
CA GLU A 184 -21.43 -13.31 -7.10
C GLU A 184 -20.98 -13.85 -8.45
N ARG A 185 -19.66 -14.00 -8.67
CA ARG A 185 -19.12 -14.61 -9.89
C ARG A 185 -19.61 -16.05 -10.09
N GLN A 186 -19.66 -16.86 -9.03
CA GLN A 186 -20.13 -18.24 -9.12
C GLN A 186 -21.63 -18.32 -9.42
N LEU A 187 -22.44 -17.43 -8.84
CA LEU A 187 -23.88 -17.37 -9.13
C LEU A 187 -24.16 -16.93 -10.57
N GLU A 188 -23.42 -15.95 -11.09
CA GLU A 188 -23.52 -15.56 -12.51
C GLU A 188 -23.13 -16.73 -13.44
N GLU A 189 -22.12 -17.51 -13.08
CA GLU A 189 -21.73 -18.73 -13.83
C GLU A 189 -22.83 -19.79 -13.77
N ASP A 190 -23.37 -20.10 -12.58
CA ASP A 190 -24.46 -21.07 -12.41
C ASP A 190 -25.74 -20.65 -13.16
N GLU A 191 -26.14 -19.37 -13.11
CA GLU A 191 -27.30 -18.86 -13.87
C GLU A 191 -27.10 -19.02 -15.38
N THR A 192 -25.89 -18.77 -15.91
CA THR A 192 -25.61 -18.97 -17.33
C THR A 192 -25.59 -20.44 -17.74
N GLU A 193 -25.16 -21.35 -16.85
CA GLU A 193 -25.21 -22.79 -17.08
C GLU A 193 -26.66 -23.29 -17.07
N GLU A 194 -27.49 -22.86 -16.11
CA GLU A 194 -28.91 -23.20 -16.05
C GLU A 194 -29.69 -22.72 -17.30
N GLU A 195 -29.42 -21.50 -17.79
CA GLU A 195 -30.02 -21.00 -19.03
C GLU A 195 -29.62 -21.81 -20.27
N MET A 196 -28.38 -22.31 -20.30
CA MET A 196 -27.86 -23.14 -21.38
C MET A 196 -28.45 -24.55 -21.34
N GLU A 197 -28.61 -25.14 -20.15
CA GLU A 197 -29.26 -26.44 -19.95
C GLU A 197 -30.77 -26.39 -20.28
N GLU A 198 -31.47 -25.31 -19.93
CA GLU A 198 -32.88 -25.15 -20.27
C GLU A 198 -33.08 -24.98 -21.79
N SER A 199 -32.17 -24.24 -22.44
CA SER A 199 -32.18 -24.03 -23.89
C SER A 199 -31.90 -25.32 -24.67
N THR A 200 -30.92 -26.12 -24.24
CA THR A 200 -30.63 -27.42 -24.85
C THR A 200 -31.76 -28.42 -24.64
N SER A 201 -32.39 -28.42 -23.46
CA SER A 201 -33.57 -29.25 -23.16
C SER A 201 -34.77 -28.90 -24.05
N LYS A 202 -35.04 -27.61 -24.28
CA LYS A 202 -36.08 -27.14 -25.21
C LYS A 202 -35.82 -27.59 -26.65
N VAL A 203 -34.57 -27.51 -27.11
CA VAL A 203 -34.16 -27.95 -28.45
C VAL A 203 -34.32 -29.48 -28.61
N LEU A 204 -33.93 -30.28 -27.61
CA LEU A 204 -34.10 -31.73 -27.62
C LEU A 204 -35.57 -32.16 -27.64
N TRP A 205 -36.43 -31.44 -26.92
CA TRP A 205 -37.88 -31.70 -26.95
C TRP A 205 -38.49 -31.36 -28.31
N ALA A 206 -38.12 -30.21 -28.90
CA ALA A 206 -38.58 -29.83 -30.23
C ALA A 206 -38.15 -30.86 -31.29
N SER A 207 -36.89 -31.30 -31.25
CA SER A 207 -36.37 -32.32 -32.15
C SER A 207 -37.10 -33.67 -32.00
N SER A 208 -37.41 -34.09 -30.76
CA SER A 208 -38.20 -35.31 -30.51
C SER A 208 -39.63 -35.22 -31.04
N LYS A 209 -40.24 -34.02 -30.98
CA LYS A 209 -41.59 -33.78 -31.49
C LYS A 209 -41.65 -33.83 -33.02
N ASP A 210 -40.68 -33.20 -33.70
CA ASP A 210 -40.59 -33.22 -35.16
C ASP A 210 -40.39 -34.65 -35.68
N MET A 211 -39.58 -35.46 -34.99
CA MET A 211 -39.38 -36.87 -35.31
C MET A 211 -40.67 -37.70 -35.18
N ALA A 212 -41.49 -37.45 -34.15
CA ALA A 212 -42.77 -38.12 -33.97
C ALA A 212 -43.79 -37.76 -35.07
N ASP A 213 -43.81 -36.49 -35.49
CA ASP A 213 -44.67 -36.00 -36.58
C ASP A 213 -44.26 -36.59 -37.94
N VAL A 214 -42.96 -36.74 -38.18
CA VAL A 214 -42.42 -37.43 -39.37
C VAL A 214 -42.86 -38.90 -39.38
N GLU A 215 -42.74 -39.60 -38.25
CA GLU A 215 -43.14 -41.00 -38.13
C GLU A 215 -44.66 -41.19 -38.34
N GLN A 216 -45.49 -40.28 -37.83
CA GLN A 216 -46.93 -40.29 -38.07
C GLN A 216 -47.28 -40.03 -39.54
N LYS A 217 -46.59 -39.10 -40.21
CA LYS A 217 -46.76 -38.84 -41.64
C LYS A 217 -46.35 -40.05 -42.49
N GLU A 218 -45.26 -40.72 -42.16
CA GLU A 218 -44.88 -41.98 -42.82
C GLU A 218 -45.94 -43.08 -42.64
N LYS A 219 -46.48 -43.25 -41.43
CA LYS A 219 -47.56 -44.22 -41.15
C LYS A 219 -48.81 -43.91 -41.98
N LEU A 220 -49.16 -42.64 -42.15
CA LEU A 220 -50.29 -42.23 -42.99
C LEU A 220 -50.02 -42.47 -44.48
N LEU A 221 -48.81 -42.18 -44.94
CA LEU A 221 -48.40 -42.42 -46.33
C LEU A 221 -48.36 -43.92 -46.66
N ARG A 222 -47.94 -44.77 -45.72
CA ARG A 222 -48.03 -46.23 -45.83
C ARG A 222 -49.47 -46.72 -45.94
N LYS A 223 -50.42 -46.11 -45.21
CA LYS A 223 -51.86 -46.42 -45.33
C LYS A 223 -52.43 -45.99 -46.70
N GLN A 224 -52.00 -44.85 -47.25
CA GLN A 224 -52.45 -44.39 -48.57
C GLN A 224 -51.86 -45.23 -49.73
N THR A 225 -50.59 -45.63 -49.62
CA THR A 225 -49.91 -46.45 -50.64
C THR A 225 -50.35 -47.91 -50.62
N SER A 226 -50.74 -48.46 -49.46
CA SER A 226 -51.38 -49.79 -49.37
C SER A 226 -52.80 -49.79 -49.94
N SER A 227 -53.53 -48.68 -49.81
CA SER A 227 -54.82 -48.47 -50.50
C SER A 227 -54.66 -48.40 -52.03
N ALA A 228 -53.54 -47.83 -52.53
CA ALA A 228 -53.27 -47.70 -53.96
C ALA A 228 -52.70 -48.98 -54.63
N LYS A 229 -52.10 -49.91 -53.87
CA LYS A 229 -51.40 -51.11 -54.40
C LYS A 229 -52.25 -52.37 -54.57
N HIS A 230 -53.56 -52.32 -54.33
CA HIS A 230 -54.47 -53.41 -54.70
C HIS A 230 -54.83 -53.46 -56.19
N GLN A 231 -54.11 -52.75 -57.08
CA GLN A 231 -54.46 -52.72 -58.50
C GLN A 231 -53.55 -53.51 -59.47
N HIS A 232 -52.30 -53.92 -59.18
CA HIS A 232 -51.52 -54.73 -60.16
C HIS A 232 -50.38 -55.62 -59.56
N LEU A 233 -50.32 -56.90 -59.96
CA LEU A 233 -49.33 -58.00 -59.70
C LEU A 233 -49.00 -58.66 -61.07
N PRO A 234 -47.88 -59.39 -61.33
CA PRO A 234 -47.42 -60.57 -60.55
C PRO A 234 -45.89 -60.91 -60.54
N THR A 235 -45.59 -62.02 -59.85
CA THR A 235 -44.32 -62.66 -59.43
C THR A 235 -43.77 -63.78 -60.33
N ALA A 236 -42.45 -64.05 -60.31
CA ALA A 236 -41.81 -65.39 -60.38
C ALA A 236 -40.27 -65.28 -60.11
N ASN A 237 -39.72 -65.96 -59.09
CA ASN A 237 -38.95 -67.23 -59.08
C ASN A 237 -37.69 -67.25 -59.99
N SER A 238 -36.51 -67.72 -59.58
CA SER A 238 -36.10 -68.61 -58.49
C SER A 238 -34.66 -68.34 -58.05
#